data_AF-A0A951CS23-F1
#
_entry.id   AF-A0A951CS23-F1
#
_cell.length_a   1.000
_cell.length_b   1.000
_cell.length_c   1.000
_cell.angle_alpha   90.00
_cell.angle_beta   90.00
_cell.angle_gamma   90.00
#
_symmetry.space_group_name_H-M   'P 1'
#
loop_
_entity.id
_entity.type
_entity.pdbx_description
1 polymer ?
#
loop_
_entity_poly.entity_id
_entity_poly.type
_entity_poly.pdbx_seq_one_letter_code
_entity_poly.pdbx_strand_id
1 'polypeptide(L)'
;MNAARQSAFLRFVVERTIGGDGAQLKEYLLGVEIFGRGQDFDPRLDPVVRVEARRLRAKFQEYYEGAGRAEAVRIVIRKGGYVPTFARAEEDRTAQIVPTRRPSSVWIAAACLVITGLALWLGGNPSRNTFRSW
;
A
#
# COMPACT_ATOMS: atom_id res chain seq x y z
N MET A 1 -26.31 8.40 -9.72
CA MET A 1 -26.04 7.28 -8.77
C MET A 1 -24.57 7.10 -8.37
N ASN A 2 -23.61 7.94 -8.81
CA ASN A 2 -22.18 7.78 -8.44
C ASN A 2 -21.80 8.31 -7.05
N ALA A 3 -22.54 9.27 -6.49
CA ALA A 3 -22.18 9.90 -5.21
C ALA A 3 -22.24 8.91 -4.04
N ALA A 4 -23.32 8.14 -3.90
CA ALA A 4 -23.49 7.18 -2.81
C ALA A 4 -22.38 6.12 -2.77
N ARG A 5 -21.97 5.62 -3.93
CA ARG A 5 -20.89 4.64 -4.06
C ARG A 5 -19.53 5.21 -3.67
N GLN A 6 -19.24 6.44 -4.07
CA GLN A 6 -17.99 7.11 -3.69
C GLN A 6 -17.94 7.45 -2.20
N SER A 7 -19.07 7.86 -1.61
CA SER A 7 -19.16 8.06 -0.17
C SER A 7 -18.97 6.73 0.59
N ALA A 8 -19.54 5.63 0.10
CA ALA A 8 -19.32 4.30 0.68
C ALA A 8 -17.86 3.86 0.58
N PHE A 9 -17.24 4.06 -0.58
CA PHE A 9 -15.82 3.76 -0.79
C PHE A 9 -14.93 4.57 0.15
N LEU A 10 -15.13 5.89 0.22
CA LEU A 10 -14.38 6.77 1.11
C LEU A 10 -14.54 6.37 2.57
N ARG A 11 -15.79 6.16 3.02
CA ARG A 11 -16.08 5.75 4.39
C ARG A 11 -15.35 4.45 4.75
N PHE A 12 -15.46 3.43 3.90
CA PHE A 12 -14.82 2.14 4.15
C PHE A 12 -13.29 2.24 4.30
N VAL A 13 -12.62 2.96 3.39
CA VAL A 13 -11.16 3.10 3.47
C VAL A 13 -10.71 3.91 4.68
N VAL A 14 -11.49 4.92 5.08
CA VAL A 14 -11.21 5.74 6.27
C VAL A 14 -11.40 4.93 7.55
N GLU A 15 -12.54 4.26 7.71
CA GLU A 15 -12.85 3.45 8.89
C GLU A 15 -11.81 2.34 9.09
N ARG A 16 -11.46 1.60 8.03
CA ARG A 16 -10.41 0.57 8.10
C ARG A 16 -9.05 1.15 8.46
N THR A 17 -8.72 2.32 7.96
CA THR A 17 -7.41 2.93 8.24
C THR A 17 -7.31 3.43 9.67
N ILE A 18 -8.36 4.09 10.18
CA ILE A 18 -8.41 4.57 11.57
C ILE A 18 -8.50 3.39 12.54
N GLY A 19 -9.14 2.30 12.14
CA GLY A 19 -9.17 1.03 12.89
C GLY A 19 -7.86 0.23 12.87
N GLY A 20 -6.81 0.70 12.20
CA GLY A 20 -5.50 0.02 12.12
C GLY A 20 -5.39 -1.06 11.03
N ASP A 21 -6.47 -1.33 10.30
CA ASP A 21 -6.57 -2.33 9.23
C ASP A 21 -6.18 -1.80 7.84
N GLY A 22 -5.56 -0.63 7.75
CA GLY A 22 -5.21 0.00 6.46
C GLY A 22 -4.38 -0.92 5.54
N ALA A 23 -3.52 -1.76 6.10
CA ALA A 23 -2.72 -2.73 5.34
C ALA A 23 -3.57 -3.79 4.59
N GLN A 24 -4.82 -4.01 5.02
CA GLN A 24 -5.75 -4.94 4.39
C GLN A 24 -6.49 -4.33 3.19
N LEU A 25 -6.37 -3.02 2.94
CA LEU A 25 -7.01 -2.31 1.83
C LEU A 25 -6.38 -2.67 0.47
N LYS A 26 -6.64 -3.89 0.03
CA LYS A 26 -6.24 -4.43 -1.27
C LYS A 26 -7.34 -4.21 -2.30
N GLU A 27 -6.96 -4.12 -3.57
CA GLU A 27 -7.91 -3.87 -4.67
C GLU A 27 -9.01 -4.94 -4.74
N TYR A 28 -8.65 -6.22 -4.57
CA TYR A 28 -9.60 -7.33 -4.53
C TYR A 28 -10.69 -7.15 -3.48
N LEU A 29 -10.30 -6.87 -2.23
CA LEU A 29 -11.22 -6.68 -1.11
C LEU A 29 -12.22 -5.55 -1.41
N LEU A 30 -11.74 -4.44 -1.95
CA LEU A 30 -12.58 -3.29 -2.32
C LEU A 30 -13.57 -3.64 -3.43
N GLY A 31 -13.12 -4.41 -4.43
CA GLY A 31 -13.96 -4.93 -5.50
C GLY A 31 -15.14 -5.72 -4.97
N VAL A 32 -14.88 -6.63 -4.03
CA VAL A 32 -15.90 -7.49 -3.44
C VAL A 32 -16.83 -6.71 -2.51
N GLU A 33 -16.28 -6.04 -1.50
CA GLU A 33 -17.05 -5.42 -0.41
C GLU A 33 -17.83 -4.17 -0.84
N ILE A 34 -17.28 -3.37 -1.75
CA ILE A 34 -17.85 -2.06 -2.11
C ILE A 34 -18.47 -2.06 -3.50
N PHE A 35 -17.86 -2.77 -4.44
CA PHE A 35 -18.33 -2.81 -5.83
C PHE A 35 -19.19 -4.03 -6.15
N GLY A 36 -19.44 -4.89 -5.16
CA GLY A 36 -20.30 -6.07 -5.30
C GLY A 36 -19.77 -7.06 -6.33
N ARG A 37 -18.45 -7.11 -6.52
CA ARG A 37 -17.83 -8.10 -7.39
C ARG A 37 -17.80 -9.45 -6.67
N GLY A 38 -18.10 -10.52 -7.38
CA GLY A 38 -18.07 -11.87 -6.82
C GLY A 38 -16.63 -12.34 -6.53
N GLN A 39 -16.51 -13.59 -6.07
CA GLN A 39 -15.20 -14.18 -5.76
C GLN A 39 -14.29 -14.32 -6.99
N ASP A 40 -14.87 -14.36 -8.20
CA ASP A 40 -14.14 -14.41 -9.47
C ASP A 40 -13.59 -13.04 -9.92
N PHE A 41 -13.63 -12.03 -9.05
CA PHE A 41 -13.11 -10.70 -9.35
C PHE A 41 -11.59 -10.74 -9.56
N ASP A 42 -11.15 -10.40 -10.78
CA ASP A 42 -9.74 -10.16 -11.08
C ASP A 42 -9.48 -8.64 -11.25
N PRO A 43 -8.77 -8.00 -10.30
CA PRO A 43 -8.34 -6.62 -10.42
C PRO A 43 -7.56 -6.30 -11.71
N ARG A 44 -6.89 -7.27 -12.33
CA ARG A 44 -6.13 -7.07 -13.57
C ARG A 44 -7.06 -6.85 -14.77
N LEU A 45 -8.22 -7.52 -14.78
CA LEU A 45 -9.18 -7.50 -15.88
C LEU A 45 -10.27 -6.45 -15.67
N ASP A 46 -10.67 -6.19 -14.43
CA ASP A 46 -11.68 -5.18 -14.10
C ASP A 46 -11.07 -4.01 -13.30
N PRO A 47 -10.92 -2.82 -13.91
CA PRO A 47 -10.31 -1.65 -13.28
C PRO A 47 -11.28 -0.84 -12.41
N VAL A 48 -12.49 -1.33 -12.08
CA VAL A 48 -13.52 -0.56 -11.37
C VAL A 48 -12.99 0.18 -10.14
N VAL A 49 -12.20 -0.49 -9.30
CA VAL A 49 -11.65 0.10 -8.07
C VAL A 49 -10.62 1.19 -8.42
N ARG A 50 -9.72 0.94 -9.38
CA ARG A 50 -8.77 1.96 -9.86
C ARG A 50 -9.48 3.18 -10.44
N VAL A 51 -10.56 2.98 -11.21
CA VAL A 51 -11.33 4.08 -11.80
C VAL A 51 -12.00 4.92 -10.71
N GLU A 52 -12.65 4.29 -9.74
CA GLU A 52 -13.32 5.02 -8.66
C GLU A 52 -12.33 5.69 -7.71
N ALA A 53 -11.17 5.07 -7.45
CA ALA A 53 -10.09 5.72 -6.72
C ALA A 53 -9.50 6.93 -7.47
N ARG A 54 -9.44 6.92 -8.81
CA ARG A 54 -9.05 8.10 -9.59
C ARG A 54 -10.08 9.21 -9.48
N ARG A 55 -11.37 8.87 -9.60
CA ARG A 55 -12.48 9.83 -9.45
C ARG A 55 -12.52 10.46 -8.06
N LEU A 56 -12.34 9.66 -7.00
CA LEU A 56 -12.30 10.16 -5.63
C LEU A 56 -11.15 11.14 -5.41
N ARG A 57 -9.96 10.83 -5.93
CA ARG A 57 -8.81 11.75 -5.86
C ARG A 57 -9.08 13.06 -6.60
N ALA A 58 -9.69 13.01 -7.78
CA ALA A 58 -10.06 14.22 -8.53
C ALA A 58 -11.06 15.09 -7.75
N LYS A 59 -12.05 14.47 -7.10
CA LYS A 59 -13.00 15.19 -6.24
C LYS A 59 -12.35 15.84 -5.03
N PHE A 60 -11.39 15.17 -4.39
CA PHE A 60 -10.63 15.79 -3.30
C PHE A 60 -9.82 16.98 -3.79
N GLN A 61 -9.20 16.87 -4.96
CA GLN A 61 -8.47 17.99 -5.55
C GLN A 61 -9.41 19.19 -5.79
N GLU A 62 -10.53 18.97 -6.49
CA GLU A 62 -11.54 20.01 -6.75
C GLU A 62 -12.05 20.64 -5.44
N TYR A 63 -12.37 19.81 -4.45
CA TYR A 63 -12.87 20.26 -3.16
C TYR A 63 -11.84 21.12 -2.40
N TYR A 64 -10.59 20.68 -2.30
CA TYR A 64 -9.54 21.38 -1.57
C TYR A 64 -8.96 22.59 -2.32
N GLU A 65 -9.21 22.71 -3.63
CA GLU A 65 -8.94 23.91 -4.41
C GLU A 65 -10.02 24.98 -4.21
N GLY A 66 -11.27 24.57 -3.99
CA GLY A 66 -12.43 25.43 -3.75
C GLY A 66 -12.84 25.53 -2.28
N ALA A 67 -14.02 24.97 -1.96
CA ALA A 67 -14.69 25.14 -0.67
C ALA A 67 -13.87 24.63 0.54
N GLY A 68 -13.10 23.55 0.36
CA GLY A 68 -12.26 22.96 1.40
C GLY A 68 -10.89 23.61 1.57
N ARG A 69 -10.60 24.73 0.89
CA ARG A 69 -9.26 25.33 0.87
C ARG A 69 -8.73 25.68 2.27
N ALA A 70 -9.61 26.14 3.16
CA ALA A 70 -9.28 26.58 4.51
C ALA A 70 -9.46 25.50 5.59
N GLU A 71 -9.83 24.26 5.22
CA GLU A 71 -9.94 23.18 6.21
C GLU A 71 -8.58 22.80 6.78
N ALA A 72 -8.53 22.60 8.10
CA ALA A 72 -7.30 22.30 8.82
C ALA A 72 -6.76 20.88 8.53
N VAL A 73 -7.63 19.93 8.19
CA VAL A 73 -7.30 18.52 7.95
C VAL A 73 -7.55 18.18 6.49
N ARG A 74 -6.58 17.53 5.86
CA ARG A 74 -6.67 17.04 4.48
C ARG A 74 -6.56 15.53 4.45
N ILE A 75 -7.47 14.90 3.71
CA ILE A 75 -7.43 13.47 3.41
C ILE A 75 -6.71 13.28 2.07
N VAL A 76 -5.61 12.55 2.08
CA VAL A 76 -4.77 12.29 0.91
C VAL A 76 -4.72 10.80 0.64
N ILE A 77 -5.21 10.38 -0.54
CA ILE A 77 -5.08 9.00 -1.02
C ILE A 77 -4.02 8.97 -2.12
N ARG A 78 -2.84 8.43 -1.81
CA ARG A 78 -1.71 8.41 -2.75
C ARG A 78 -1.98 7.52 -3.96
N LYS A 79 -1.34 7.81 -5.09
CA LYS A 79 -1.34 6.92 -6.27
C LYS A 79 -0.70 5.58 -5.89
N GLY A 80 -1.21 4.49 -6.47
CA GLY A 80 -0.70 3.14 -6.22
C GLY A 80 -1.21 2.46 -4.95
N GLY A 81 -1.97 3.17 -4.10
CA GLY A 81 -2.60 2.60 -2.91
C GLY A 81 -4.02 3.10 -2.68
N TYR A 82 -4.65 2.54 -1.67
CA TYR A 82 -6.03 2.88 -1.27
C TYR A 82 -6.12 3.39 0.17
N VAL A 83 -5.01 3.35 0.91
CA VAL A 83 -4.93 3.81 2.29
C VAL A 83 -4.91 5.33 2.31
N PRO A 84 -5.93 6.00 2.90
CA PRO A 84 -5.88 7.43 3.15
C PRO A 84 -4.79 7.78 4.18
N THR A 85 -4.20 8.96 4.00
CA THR A 85 -3.34 9.61 4.98
C THR A 85 -3.98 10.93 5.38
N PHE A 86 -3.82 11.33 6.63
CA PHE A 86 -4.39 12.56 7.17
C PHE A 86 -3.23 13.51 7.44
N ALA A 87 -3.29 14.71 6.85
CA ALA A 87 -2.27 15.73 6.99
C ALA A 87 -2.91 17.03 7.50
N ARG A 88 -2.17 17.82 8.27
CA ARG A 88 -2.56 19.21 8.49
C ARG A 88 -2.33 20.02 7.22
N ALA A 89 -3.22 20.95 6.91
CA ALA A 89 -3.14 21.75 5.69
C ALA A 89 -1.84 22.58 5.59
N GLU A 90 -1.24 22.93 6.73
CA GLU A 90 0.08 23.58 6.80
C GLU A 90 1.21 22.62 6.41
N GLU A 91 1.18 21.38 6.91
CA GLU A 91 2.19 20.35 6.64
C GLU A 91 2.18 19.88 5.18
N ASP A 92 1.00 19.78 4.56
CA ASP A 92 0.84 19.36 3.17
C ASP A 92 1.39 20.40 2.18
N ARG A 93 1.25 21.70 2.47
CA ARG A 93 1.86 22.78 1.67
C ARG A 93 3.38 22.68 1.67
N THR A 94 3.99 22.39 2.83
CA THR A 94 5.45 22.27 2.93
C THR A 94 5.96 20.96 2.32
N ALA A 95 5.20 19.87 2.45
CA ALA A 95 5.56 18.56 1.89
C ALA A 95 5.48 18.48 0.36
N GLN A 96 4.70 19.34 -0.30
CA GLN A 96 4.65 19.39 -1.77
C GLN A 96 5.87 20.08 -2.39
N ILE A 97 6.56 20.93 -1.64
CA ILE A 97 7.73 21.70 -2.12
C ILE A 97 9.00 20.83 -2.09
N VAL A 98 9.02 19.79 -1.26
CA VAL A 98 10.14 18.84 -1.17
C VAL A 98 9.70 17.49 -1.72
N PRO A 99 10.26 16.99 -2.84
CA PRO A 99 9.93 15.64 -3.32
C PRO A 99 10.52 14.61 -2.34
N THR A 100 9.81 14.30 -1.26
CA THR A 100 10.15 13.17 -0.40
C THR A 100 9.79 11.90 -1.14
N ARG A 101 10.76 11.38 -1.90
CA ARG A 101 10.75 10.04 -2.46
C ARG A 101 10.80 9.06 -1.29
N ARG A 102 9.65 8.73 -0.70
CA ARG A 102 9.55 7.63 0.27
C ARG A 102 9.76 6.32 -0.50
N PRO A 103 10.83 5.55 -0.26
CA PRO A 103 10.92 4.22 -0.83
C PRO A 103 9.87 3.35 -0.14
N SER A 104 8.78 3.06 -0.85
CA SER A 104 7.85 2.00 -0.47
C SER A 104 8.55 0.65 -0.65
N SER A 105 8.64 -0.12 0.44
CA SER A 105 8.80 -1.58 0.44
C SER A 105 9.97 -2.16 -0.37
N VAL A 106 11.20 -1.74 -0.09
CA VAL A 106 12.41 -2.52 -0.42
C VAL A 106 13.29 -2.46 0.82
N TRP A 107 13.72 -3.62 1.36
CA TRP A 107 14.92 -3.86 2.20
C TRP A 107 14.77 -4.93 3.29
N ILE A 108 13.58 -5.29 3.80
CA ILE A 108 13.55 -6.34 4.85
C ILE A 108 13.72 -7.76 4.28
N ALA A 109 13.47 -7.97 2.98
CA ALA A 109 13.71 -9.27 2.34
C ALA A 109 15.19 -9.55 2.00
N ALA A 110 16.09 -8.58 2.11
CA ALA A 110 17.52 -8.77 1.78
C ALA A 110 18.36 -9.32 2.95
N ALA A 111 17.80 -9.38 4.17
CA ALA A 111 18.54 -9.83 5.37
C ALA A 111 18.53 -11.36 5.60
N CYS A 112 17.61 -12.12 4.99
CA CYS A 112 17.51 -13.57 5.25
C CYS A 112 18.32 -14.47 4.29
N LEU A 113 18.77 -13.96 3.14
CA LEU A 113 19.56 -14.76 2.18
C LEU A 113 21.05 -14.87 2.55
N VAL A 114 21.53 -14.11 3.53
CA VAL A 114 22.93 -14.16 3.99
C VAL A 114 23.14 -15.24 5.08
N ILE A 115 22.08 -15.64 5.79
CA ILE A 115 22.18 -16.59 6.92
C ILE A 115 22.23 -18.06 6.46
N THR A 116 21.58 -18.41 5.33
CA THR A 116 21.62 -19.78 4.79
C THR A 116 22.93 -20.15 4.09
N GLY A 117 23.71 -19.17 3.61
CA GLY A 117 25.03 -19.41 3.01
C GLY A 117 26.14 -19.72 4.02
N LEU A 118 26.04 -19.19 5.25
CA LEU A 118 27.08 -19.35 6.27
C LEU A 118 27.01 -20.70 7.00
N ALA A 119 25.83 -21.33 7.07
CA ALA A 119 25.64 -22.63 7.71
C ALA A 119 26.21 -23.81 6.89
N LEU A 120 26.33 -23.67 5.57
CA LEU A 120 26.94 -24.68 4.69
C LEU A 120 28.47 -24.58 4.62
N TRP A 121 29.07 -23.47 5.09
CA TRP A 121 30.52 -23.28 5.07
C TRP A 121 31.23 -23.79 6.34
N LEU A 122 30.49 -24.02 7.44
CA LEU A 122 31.04 -24.59 8.68
C LEU A 122 30.79 -26.10 8.85
N GLY A 123 30.05 -26.74 7.94
CA GLY A 123 29.68 -28.17 8.03
C GLY A 123 30.62 -29.17 7.32
N GLY A 124 31.68 -28.70 6.64
CA GLY A 124 32.55 -29.53 5.80
C GLY A 124 33.79 -30.07 6.52
N ASN A 125 33.64 -30.82 7.61
CA ASN A 125 34.73 -31.63 8.17
C ASN A 125 34.35 -33.11 8.20
N PRO A 126 34.88 -33.91 7.26
CA PRO A 126 35.17 -35.30 7.51
C PRO A 126 36.68 -35.53 7.42
N SER A 127 37.34 -35.50 8.57
CA SER A 127 38.54 -36.27 8.83
C SER A 127 38.24 -37.76 8.64
N ARG A 128 38.94 -38.40 7.69
CA ARG A 128 39.48 -39.77 7.75
C ARG A 128 39.74 -40.25 6.32
N ASN A 129 41.00 -40.57 6.03
CA ASN A 129 41.40 -41.74 5.25
C ASN A 129 42.91 -41.95 5.43
N THR A 130 43.24 -42.70 6.47
CA THR A 130 44.47 -43.49 6.58
C THR A 130 44.27 -44.78 5.78
N PHE A 131 45.02 -44.97 4.68
CA PHE A 131 45.58 -46.24 4.17
C PHE A 131 46.33 -45.92 2.85
N ARG A 132 47.67 -45.89 2.82
CA ARG A 132 48.64 -47.01 2.75
C ARG A 132 49.19 -47.18 1.31
N SER A 133 50.40 -46.68 1.08
CA SER A 133 51.50 -47.43 0.45
C SER A 133 52.49 -47.67 1.60
N TRP A 134 52.93 -48.87 1.96
CA TRP A 134 53.21 -50.11 1.25
C TRP A 134 52.50 -51.32 1.90
#